data_AF-A0A9P9LGZ0-F1
#
_entry.id   AF-A0A9P9LGZ0-F1
#
_cell.length_a   1.000
_cell.length_b   1.000
_cell.length_c   1.000
_cell.angle_alpha   90.00
_cell.angle_beta   90.00
_cell.angle_gamma   90.00
#
_symmetry.space_group_name_H-M   'P 1'
#
loop_
_entity.id
_entity.type
_entity.pdbx_description
1 polymer ?
#
loop_
_entity_poly.entity_id
_entity_poly.type
_entity_poly.pdbx_seq_one_letter_code
_entity_poly.pdbx_strand_id
1 'polypeptide(L)' 'MMFLTTNRVEQIDDAIASRIHFKLKYDKLNLEQPTNVWRYFLGTATTPQGAAI' A
#
# COMPACT_ATOMS: atom_id res chain seq x y z
N MET A 1 -13.85 -10.80 -11.54
CA MET A 1 -13.16 -10.40 -10.30
C MET A 1 -12.97 -8.90 -10.34
N MET A 2 -13.40 -8.19 -9.30
CA MET A 2 -13.39 -6.73 -9.24
C MET A 2 -12.57 -6.27 -8.04
N PHE A 3 -11.73 -5.26 -8.23
CA PHE A 3 -10.95 -4.61 -7.17
C PHE A 3 -11.39 -3.16 -7.07
N LEU A 4 -11.65 -2.70 -5.85
CA LEU A 4 -12.08 -1.35 -5.54
C LEU A 4 -11.12 -0.75 -4.51
N THR A 5 -10.78 0.53 -4.67
CA THR A 5 -9.97 1.29 -3.73
C THR A 5 -10.72 2.56 -3.33
N THR A 6 -10.75 2.87 -2.05
CA THR A 6 -11.32 4.13 -1.56
C THR A 6 -10.44 4.72 -0.48
N ASN A 7 -10.30 6.05 -0.49
CA ASN A 7 -9.69 6.82 0.59
C ASN A 7 -10.72 7.26 1.63
N ARG A 8 -12.01 6.96 1.41
CA ARG A 8 -13.16 7.37 2.24
C ARG A 8 -14.11 6.18 2.45
N VAL A 9 -13.66 5.21 3.22
CA VAL A 9 -14.43 3.98 3.50
C VAL A 9 -15.77 4.25 4.18
N GLU A 10 -15.84 5.30 5.02
CA GLU A 10 -17.03 5.71 5.76
C GLU A 10 -18.17 6.24 4.87
N GLN A 11 -17.87 6.55 3.60
CA GLN A 11 -18.85 7.05 2.63
C GLN A 11 -19.43 5.96 1.74
N ILE A 12 -19.02 4.69 1.92
CA ILE A 12 -19.60 3.57 1.19
C ILE A 12 -20.97 3.26 1.79
N ASP A 13 -22.00 3.23 0.95
CA ASP A 13 -23.34 2.82 1.37
C ASP A 13 -23.43 1.31 1.67
N ASP A 14 -24.41 0.94 2.48
CA ASP A 14 -24.60 -0.45 2.92
C ASP A 14 -24.90 -1.41 1.76
N ALA A 15 -25.55 -0.95 0.69
CA ALA A 15 -25.89 -1.82 -0.44
C ALA A 15 -24.64 -2.19 -1.26
N ILE A 16 -23.71 -1.27 -1.44
CA ILE A 16 -22.40 -1.58 -2.03
C ILE A 16 -21.56 -2.42 -1.06
N ALA A 17 -21.54 -2.08 0.23
CA ALA A 17 -20.81 -2.84 1.24
C ALA A 17 -21.28 -4.31 1.33
N SER A 18 -22.57 -4.57 1.11
CA SER A 18 -23.15 -5.93 1.13
C SER A 18 -22.62 -6.85 0.02
N ARG A 19 -22.11 -6.28 -1.07
CA ARG A 19 -21.58 -7.01 -2.23
C ARG A 19 -20.05 -7.18 -2.17
N ILE A 20 -19.40 -6.64 -1.15
CA ILE A 20 -17.96 -6.77 -0.94
C ILE A 20 -17.70 -8.07 -0.18
N HIS A 21 -17.07 -9.02 -0.87
CA HIS A 21 -16.74 -10.34 -0.31
C HIS A 21 -15.47 -10.31 0.55
N PHE A 22 -14.58 -9.33 0.33
CA PHE A 22 -13.33 -9.17 1.06
C PHE A 22 -12.96 -7.69 1.20
N LYS A 23 -12.57 -7.28 2.40
CA LYS A 23 -12.15 -5.91 2.71
C LYS A 23 -10.69 -5.94 3.16
N LEU A 24 -9.85 -5.16 2.49
CA LEU A 24 -8.46 -4.93 2.89
C LEU A 24 -8.32 -3.50 3.38
N LYS A 25 -7.78 -3.32 4.59
CA LYS A 25 -7.46 -2.02 5.16
C LYS A 25 -5.95 -1.87 5.24
N TYR A 26 -5.43 -0.78 4.73
CA TYR A 26 -4.05 -0.37 4.97
C TYR A 26 -4.03 0.58 6.15
N ASP A 27 -3.49 0.12 7.27
CA ASP A 27 -3.24 0.98 8.42
C ASP A 27 -2.01 1.85 8.20
N LYS A 28 -1.83 2.84 9.09
CA LYS A 28 -0.60 3.65 9.09
C LYS A 28 0.61 2.76 9.26
N LEU A 29 1.68 3.10 8.55
CA LEU A 29 2.94 2.39 8.68
C LEU A 29 3.49 2.56 10.11
N ASN A 30 3.98 1.46 10.69
CA ASN A 30 4.81 1.46 11.88
C ASN A 30 6.19 2.04 11.58
N LEU A 31 7.06 2.21 12.58
CA LEU A 31 8.36 2.88 12.38
C LEU A 31 9.33 2.08 11.47
N GLU A 32 9.18 0.76 11.38
CA GLU A 32 10.09 -0.11 10.62
C GLU A 32 9.70 -0.23 9.14
N GLN A 33 8.41 -0.14 8.84
CA GLN A 33 7.89 -0.30 7.48
C GLN A 33 8.42 0.77 6.50
N PRO A 34 8.45 2.08 6.82
CA PRO A 34 9.06 3.09 5.97
C PRO A 34 10.54 2.81 5.73
N THR A 35 11.28 2.41 6.76
CA THR A 35 12.70 2.06 6.63
C THR A 35 12.90 0.92 5.65
N ASN A 36 12.07 -0.12 5.70
CA ASN A 36 12.14 -1.25 4.77
C ASN A 36 11.79 -0.85 3.34
N VAL A 37 10.78 0.01 3.17
CA VAL A 37 10.43 0.58 1.87
C VAL A 37 11.62 1.35 1.29
N TRP A 38 12.25 2.22 2.08
CA TRP A 38 13.44 2.97 1.65
C TRP A 38 14.61 2.07 1.31
N ARG A 39 14.94 1.07 2.16
CA ARG A 39 16.01 0.10 1.87
C ARG A 39 15.78 -0.64 0.55
N TYR A 40 14.54 -1.07 0.28
CA TYR A 40 14.19 -1.72 -0.98
C TYR A 40 14.44 -0.80 -2.18
N PHE A 41 13.95 0.44 -2.12
CA PHE A 41 14.12 1.38 -3.23
C PHE A 41 15.58 1.83 -3.41
N LEU A 42 16.34 2.01 -2.34
CA LEU A 42 17.76 2.36 -2.41
C LEU A 42 18.62 1.21 -2.92
N GLY A 43 18.34 -0.04 -2.52
CA GLY A 43 19.05 -1.22 -3.02
C GLY A 43 18.72 -1.56 -4.48
N THR A 44 17.57 -1.15 -4.98
CA THR A 44 17.16 -1.34 -6.39
C THR A 44 17.51 -0.15 -7.28
N ALA A 45 17.83 1.00 -6.71
CA ALA A 45 18.30 2.16 -7.44
C ALA A 45 19.73 1.92 -7.94
N THR A 46 19.87 1.54 -9.21
CA THR A 46 21.16 1.54 -9.89
C THR A 46 21.61 3.00 -10.02
N THR A 47 22.60 3.40 -9.21
CA THR A 47 23.21 4.71 -9.44
C THR A 47 24.05 4.63 -10.72
N PRO A 48 24.18 5.71 -11.51
CA PRO A 48 25.11 5.75 -12.64
C PRO A 48 26.57 5.41 -12.26
N GLN A 49 26.88 5.41 -10.95
CA GLN A 49 28.19 5.12 -10.37
C GLN A 49 28.33 3.67 -9.86
N GLY A 50 27.30 2.81 -9.98
CA GLY A 50 27.31 1.42 -9.51
C GLY A 50 26.26 1.13 -8.43
N ALA A 51 26.15 -0.12 -7.97
CA ALA A 51 25.20 -0.50 -6.92
C ALA A 51 25.41 0.34 -5.65
N ALA A 52 24.34 0.89 -5.10
CA ALA A 52 24.38 1.58 -3.81
C ALA A 52 24.69 0.56 -2.71
N ILE A 53 25.94 0.53 -2.27
CA ILE A 53 26.42 -0.27 -1.12
C ILE A 53 26.02 0.37 0.20
#